data_AF-A0A958LLT3-F1
#
_entry.id   AF-A0A958LLT3-F1
#
_cell.length_a   1.000
_cell.length_b   1.000
_cell.length_c   1.000
_cell.angle_alpha   90.00
_cell.angle_beta   90.00
_cell.angle_gamma   90.00
#
_symmetry.space_group_name_H-M   'P 1'
#
loop_
_entity.id
_entity.type
_entity.pdbx_description
1 polymer ?
#
loop_
_entity_poly.entity_id
_entity_poly.type
_entity_poly.pdbx_seq_one_letter_code
_entity_poly.pdbx_strand_id
1 'polypeptide(L)'
;MRAKFKKRNILEFIFFIYLISHSGLLSQSSLLYRSQHAGNAFNFKKGSSVSLRSLTLRHGLMLGLGGIADLAEYSDHSKKIIANEFNFLVPGRYMKWKWIHPQKEIWSWTRFDELVNFAQRNSQQVKGHTIIWHRSLPPYMEEGKFNWKDFEDHIIRLMSRFKKHKTLDGKKLIFAWDVVNEAIGDLNMYGRIGFRETIFKKNLGEDYV
;
A
#
# COMPACT_ATOMS: atom_id res chain seq x y z
N MET A 1 -38.42 -13.16 11.96
CA MET A 1 -38.00 -13.11 10.54
C MET A 1 -36.50 -12.84 10.48
N ARG A 2 -35.67 -13.83 10.14
CA ARG A 2 -34.21 -13.68 9.98
C ARG A 2 -33.88 -13.65 8.48
N ALA A 3 -33.28 -12.56 8.01
CA ALA A 3 -32.84 -12.44 6.62
C ALA A 3 -31.54 -13.24 6.40
N LYS A 4 -31.59 -14.21 5.48
CA LYS A 4 -30.42 -14.97 5.00
C LYS A 4 -29.68 -14.14 3.94
N PHE A 5 -28.46 -13.69 4.22
CA PHE A 5 -27.55 -13.18 3.20
C PHE A 5 -26.90 -14.35 2.43
N LYS A 6 -27.11 -14.38 1.11
CA LYS A 6 -26.50 -15.35 0.18
C LYS A 6 -25.01 -15.03 0.02
N LYS A 7 -24.14 -15.96 0.41
CA LYS A 7 -22.73 -16.01 -0.02
C LYS A 7 -22.69 -16.08 -1.55
N ARG A 8 -22.07 -15.08 -2.19
CA ARG A 8 -21.63 -15.15 -3.59
C ARG A 8 -20.12 -15.18 -3.62
N ASN A 9 -19.61 -16.12 -4.42
CA ASN A 9 -18.21 -16.47 -4.60
C ASN A 9 -17.34 -15.25 -4.94
N ILE A 10 -16.27 -15.06 -4.16
CA ILE A 10 -15.10 -14.27 -4.54
C ILE A 10 -13.90 -15.22 -4.40
N LEU A 11 -13.69 -16.01 -5.44
CA LEU A 11 -12.44 -16.72 -5.68
C LEU A 11 -11.80 -16.00 -6.86
N GLU A 12 -10.98 -15.02 -6.52
CA GLU A 12 -9.89 -14.44 -7.30
C GLU A 12 -9.44 -13.20 -6.53
N PHE A 13 -8.27 -13.23 -5.89
CA PHE A 13 -7.35 -12.08 -5.85
C PHE A 13 -6.03 -12.41 -5.14
N ILE A 14 -4.97 -12.36 -5.96
CA ILE A 14 -3.64 -11.79 -5.70
C ILE A 14 -2.65 -12.56 -4.81
N PHE A 15 -1.60 -13.07 -5.47
CA PHE A 15 -0.27 -13.28 -4.93
C PHE A 15 0.37 -11.95 -4.50
N PHE A 16 0.77 -11.82 -3.24
CA PHE A 16 1.65 -10.75 -2.76
C PHE A 16 3.00 -11.33 -2.35
N ILE A 17 4.08 -10.91 -3.04
CA ILE A 17 5.43 -11.05 -2.52
C ILE A 17 5.65 -9.95 -1.48
N TYR A 18 6.01 -10.39 -0.28
CA TYR A 18 6.30 -9.59 0.91
C TYR A 18 7.66 -8.91 0.76
N LEU A 19 7.72 -7.59 0.99
CA LEU A 19 8.95 -6.90 1.39
C LEU A 19 8.56 -5.62 2.14
N ILE A 20 8.36 -5.76 3.45
CA ILE A 20 8.39 -4.65 4.40
C ILE A 20 9.72 -4.70 5.13
N SER A 21 10.41 -3.56 5.04
CA SER A 21 11.55 -3.12 5.84
C SER A 21 11.39 -3.49 7.32
N HIS A 22 12.23 -4.39 7.81
CA HIS A 22 12.55 -4.51 9.22
C HIS A 22 13.79 -3.67 9.53
N SER A 23 13.61 -2.54 10.21
CA SER A 23 14.67 -1.91 10.99
C SER A 23 14.65 -2.53 12.39
N GLY A 24 15.65 -3.34 12.70
CA GLY A 24 15.83 -3.91 14.04
C GLY A 24 16.67 -5.19 14.02
N LEU A 25 17.97 -5.02 14.29
CA LEU A 25 18.95 -6.03 14.74
C LEU A 25 18.87 -7.44 14.14
N LEU A 26 19.76 -7.73 13.18
CA LEU A 26 20.32 -9.07 13.04
C LEU A 26 21.85 -8.96 13.00
N SER A 27 22.46 -9.60 14.00
CA SER A 27 23.88 -9.88 14.11
C SER A 27 24.39 -10.61 12.87
N GLN A 28 25.61 -10.28 12.46
CA GLN A 28 26.35 -11.03 11.45
C GLN A 28 26.49 -12.49 11.85
N SER A 29 25.97 -13.42 11.06
CA SER A 29 26.62 -14.69 10.65
C SER A 29 25.62 -15.67 10.02
N SER A 30 26.07 -16.33 8.94
CA SER A 30 25.50 -17.54 8.32
C SER A 30 24.23 -17.31 7.46
N LEU A 31 24.08 -17.78 6.21
CA LEU A 31 24.74 -18.83 5.45
C LEU A 31 24.60 -18.60 3.94
N LEU A 32 25.63 -19.06 3.23
CA LEU A 32 25.73 -19.18 1.78
C LEU A 32 24.61 -20.06 1.21
N TYR A 33 23.80 -19.51 0.31
CA TYR A 33 23.10 -20.28 -0.70
C TYR A 33 23.78 -20.05 -2.05
N ARG A 34 24.77 -20.89 -2.37
CA ARG A 34 25.31 -21.00 -3.72
C ARG A 34 24.26 -21.71 -4.59
N SER A 35 23.57 -20.98 -5.46
CA SER A 35 22.90 -21.61 -6.59
C SER A 35 23.90 -21.85 -7.72
N GLN A 36 24.13 -23.12 -8.06
CA GLN A 36 24.97 -23.57 -9.17
C GLN A 36 24.29 -23.41 -10.55
N HIS A 37 23.34 -22.47 -10.69
CA HIS A 37 22.69 -22.15 -11.97
C HIS A 37 22.68 -20.65 -12.28
N ALA A 38 23.62 -19.87 -11.73
CA ALA A 38 23.84 -18.48 -12.10
C ALA A 38 24.69 -18.35 -13.38
N GLY A 39 24.29 -19.05 -14.45
CA GLY A 39 24.87 -18.93 -15.78
C GLY A 39 24.17 -17.86 -16.62
N ASN A 40 24.01 -16.66 -16.05
CA ASN A 40 23.71 -15.40 -16.75
C ASN A 40 23.81 -14.28 -15.72
N ALA A 41 25.05 -13.93 -15.37
CA ALA A 41 25.32 -12.69 -14.66
C ALA A 41 24.69 -11.55 -15.47
N PHE A 42 23.77 -10.80 -14.85
CA PHE A 42 23.23 -9.57 -15.42
C PHE A 42 24.38 -8.58 -15.64
N ASN A 43 24.97 -8.62 -16.84
CA ASN A 43 25.99 -7.68 -17.27
C ASN A 43 25.30 -6.32 -17.50
N PHE A 44 25.16 -5.54 -16.43
CA PHE A 44 24.80 -4.13 -16.53
C PHE A 44 25.95 -3.39 -17.22
N LYS A 45 25.85 -3.22 -18.55
CA LYS A 45 26.69 -2.25 -19.25
C LYS A 45 26.39 -0.87 -18.70
N LYS A 46 27.34 -0.29 -17.98
CA LYS A 46 27.33 1.13 -17.62
C LYS A 46 27.14 1.94 -18.91
N GLY A 47 25.98 2.59 -19.04
CA GLY A 47 25.59 3.34 -20.24
C GLY A 47 24.47 2.74 -21.09
N SER A 48 23.85 1.61 -20.72
CA SER A 48 22.62 1.15 -21.39
C SER A 48 21.43 2.03 -20.98
N SER A 49 20.76 2.65 -21.96
CA SER A 49 19.58 3.52 -21.87
C SER A 49 18.28 2.84 -21.40
N VAL A 50 18.38 1.71 -20.68
CA VAL A 50 17.25 0.85 -20.30
C VAL A 50 16.94 1.10 -18.82
N SER A 51 15.73 1.62 -18.51
CA SER A 51 15.29 1.84 -17.13
C SER A 51 14.90 0.53 -16.43
N LEU A 52 14.95 0.51 -15.10
CA LEU A 52 14.49 -0.61 -14.27
C LEU A 52 13.03 -0.97 -14.57
N ARG A 53 12.19 0.05 -14.76
CA ARG A 53 10.80 -0.06 -15.22
C ARG A 53 10.69 -0.88 -16.50
N SER A 54 11.50 -0.53 -17.52
CA SER A 54 11.45 -1.22 -18.81
C SER A 54 12.01 -2.65 -18.72
N LEU A 55 13.05 -2.85 -17.92
CA LEU A 55 13.65 -4.15 -17.69
C LEU A 55 12.65 -5.12 -17.06
N THR A 56 11.94 -4.71 -16.00
CA THR A 56 10.96 -5.55 -15.31
C THR A 56 9.74 -5.87 -16.19
N LEU A 57 9.26 -4.90 -16.98
CA LEU A 57 8.14 -5.13 -17.90
C LEU A 57 8.44 -6.19 -18.96
N ARG A 58 9.68 -6.29 -19.46
CA ARG A 58 10.08 -7.36 -20.41
C ARG A 58 9.95 -8.77 -19.83
N HIS A 59 9.87 -8.88 -18.50
CA HIS A 59 9.69 -10.13 -17.78
C HIS A 59 8.28 -10.27 -17.17
N GLY A 60 7.33 -9.41 -17.56
CA GLY A 60 5.96 -9.46 -17.03
C GLY A 60 5.85 -9.04 -15.55
N LEU A 61 6.85 -8.34 -15.02
CA LEU A 61 6.88 -7.85 -13.65
C LEU A 61 6.69 -6.33 -13.60
N MET A 62 6.18 -5.84 -12.47
CA MET A 62 6.11 -4.41 -12.16
C MET A 62 7.04 -4.10 -10.98
N LEU A 63 7.85 -3.04 -11.13
CA LEU A 63 8.66 -2.49 -10.04
C LEU A 63 7.98 -1.29 -9.41
N GLY A 64 7.83 -1.29 -8.09
CA GLY A 64 7.23 -0.21 -7.34
C GLY A 64 8.22 0.54 -6.45
N LEU A 65 7.99 1.84 -6.25
CA LEU A 65 8.67 2.59 -5.19
C LEU A 65 7.73 2.78 -3.99
N GLY A 66 8.13 2.19 -2.87
CA GLY A 66 7.41 2.25 -1.60
C GLY A 66 7.67 3.53 -0.81
N GLY A 67 6.71 3.93 0.03
CA GLY A 67 6.97 4.88 1.12
C GLY A 67 7.09 6.34 0.71
N ILE A 68 6.46 6.77 -0.39
CA ILE A 68 6.47 8.18 -0.81
C ILE A 68 5.73 9.04 0.21
N ALA A 69 6.47 9.72 1.09
CA ALA A 69 5.89 10.49 2.20
C ALA A 69 5.20 11.77 1.67
N ASP A 70 5.95 12.64 1.00
CA ASP A 70 5.47 13.84 0.32
C ASP A 70 6.24 14.01 -0.99
N LEU A 71 5.56 14.18 -2.12
CA LEU A 71 6.27 14.48 -3.36
C LEU A 71 7.00 15.83 -3.31
N ALA A 72 6.52 16.78 -2.52
CA ALA A 72 7.15 18.09 -2.38
C ALA A 72 8.53 18.01 -1.71
N GLU A 73 8.81 16.97 -0.91
CA GLU A 73 10.09 16.76 -0.23
C GLU A 73 11.20 16.27 -1.19
N TYR A 74 10.85 15.75 -2.36
CA TYR A 74 11.83 15.27 -3.34
C TYR A 74 12.33 16.38 -4.25
N SER A 75 13.64 16.39 -4.52
CA SER A 75 14.24 17.25 -5.55
C SER A 75 13.72 16.88 -6.95
N ASP A 76 13.85 17.81 -7.90
CA ASP A 76 13.47 17.55 -9.28
C ASP A 76 14.27 16.41 -9.91
N HIS A 77 15.53 16.25 -9.51
CA HIS A 77 16.35 15.12 -9.94
C HIS A 77 15.77 13.79 -9.43
N SER A 78 15.43 13.71 -8.14
CA SER A 78 14.80 12.52 -7.58
C SER A 78 13.45 12.24 -8.24
N LYS A 79 12.61 13.25 -8.48
CA LYS A 79 11.33 13.08 -9.21
C LYS A 79 11.53 12.51 -10.61
N LYS A 80 12.56 12.94 -11.35
CA LYS A 80 12.91 12.38 -12.67
C LYS A 80 13.29 10.90 -12.57
N ILE A 81 14.09 10.51 -11.58
CA ILE A 81 14.41 9.10 -11.33
C ILE A 81 13.14 8.32 -11.02
N ILE A 82 12.30 8.83 -10.12
CA ILE A 82 11.05 8.17 -9.72
C ILE A 82 10.15 7.93 -10.95
N ALA A 83 9.99 8.93 -11.81
CA ALA A 83 9.18 8.85 -13.03
C ALA A 83 9.70 7.79 -14.02
N ASN A 84 11.02 7.70 -14.18
CA ASN A 84 11.65 6.87 -15.21
C ASN A 84 11.87 5.41 -14.77
N GLU A 85 12.17 5.18 -13.50
CA GLU A 85 12.65 3.88 -13.01
C GLU A 85 11.55 2.97 -12.46
N PHE A 86 10.38 3.48 -12.11
CA PHE A 86 9.33 2.69 -11.45
C PHE A 86 8.02 2.62 -12.24
N ASN A 87 7.32 1.49 -12.16
CA ASN A 87 6.02 1.25 -12.76
C ASN A 87 4.87 1.78 -11.92
N PHE A 88 5.01 1.75 -10.59
CA PHE A 88 3.99 2.22 -9.68
C PHE A 88 4.56 2.82 -8.40
N LEU A 89 3.74 3.60 -7.71
CA LEU A 89 4.11 4.27 -6.46
C LEU A 89 3.22 3.78 -5.31
N VAL A 90 3.77 3.77 -4.09
CA VAL A 90 3.03 3.49 -2.87
C VAL A 90 3.13 4.70 -1.93
N PRO A 91 2.02 5.35 -1.55
CA PRO A 91 2.04 6.46 -0.61
C PRO A 91 2.52 5.99 0.77
N GLY A 92 3.44 6.73 1.38
CA GLY A 92 3.99 6.45 2.71
C GLY A 92 3.28 7.20 3.84
N ARG A 93 2.63 8.34 3.55
CA ARG A 93 2.04 9.22 4.57
C ARG A 93 0.61 9.66 4.24
N TYR A 94 0.42 10.49 3.22
CA TYR A 94 -0.84 11.24 3.02
C TYR A 94 -2.05 10.44 2.54
N MET A 95 -1.94 9.11 2.39
CA MET A 95 -3.09 8.24 2.17
C MET A 95 -3.57 7.54 3.46
N LYS A 96 -2.76 7.54 4.52
CA LYS A 96 -3.13 6.96 5.81
C LYS A 96 -4.24 7.79 6.46
N TRP A 97 -5.12 7.13 7.22
CA TRP A 97 -6.34 7.72 7.79
C TRP A 97 -6.11 9.09 8.45
N LYS A 98 -5.11 9.20 9.34
CA LYS A 98 -4.76 10.45 10.04
C LYS A 98 -4.60 11.64 9.10
N TRP A 99 -4.07 11.42 7.91
CA TRP A 99 -3.73 12.48 6.98
C TRP A 99 -4.83 12.74 5.97
N ILE A 100 -5.45 11.69 5.43
CA ILE A 100 -6.48 11.83 4.39
C ILE A 100 -7.84 12.25 4.97
N HIS A 101 -8.13 11.86 6.22
CA HIS A 101 -9.39 12.11 6.92
C HIS A 101 -9.11 12.57 8.36
N PRO A 102 -8.50 13.76 8.55
CA PRO A 102 -7.95 14.23 9.83
C PRO A 102 -9.02 14.65 10.87
N GLN A 103 -10.22 15.01 10.42
CA GLN A 103 -11.39 15.31 11.27
C GLN A 103 -12.64 14.65 10.70
N LYS A 104 -13.65 14.38 11.52
CA LYS A 104 -14.82 13.57 11.13
C LYS A 104 -15.47 14.02 9.82
N GLU A 105 -15.63 15.33 9.64
CA GLU A 105 -16.25 15.92 8.44
C GLU A 105 -15.24 16.50 7.43
N ILE A 106 -13.93 16.43 7.71
CA ILE A 106 -12.90 17.08 6.90
C ILE A 106 -11.98 16.06 6.25
N TRP A 107 -11.89 16.12 4.92
CA TRP A 107 -10.97 15.32 4.12
C TRP A 107 -9.88 16.20 3.51
N SER A 108 -8.64 15.71 3.54
CA SER A 108 -7.48 16.39 2.97
C SER A 108 -6.92 15.59 1.80
N TRP A 109 -7.29 15.99 0.58
CA TRP A 109 -6.92 15.27 -0.64
C TRP A 109 -5.66 15.80 -1.30
N THR A 110 -5.31 17.07 -1.08
CA THR A 110 -4.30 17.82 -1.85
C THR A 110 -3.00 17.06 -2.05
N ARG A 111 -2.40 16.56 -0.97
CA ARG A 111 -1.10 15.87 -1.02
C ARG A 111 -1.18 14.49 -1.67
N PHE A 112 -2.30 13.78 -1.51
CA PHE A 112 -2.47 12.50 -2.19
C PHE A 112 -2.80 12.70 -3.68
N ASP A 113 -3.60 13.72 -4.01
CA ASP A 113 -3.89 14.12 -5.38
C ASP A 113 -2.60 14.55 -6.12
N GLU A 114 -1.65 15.21 -5.45
CA GLU A 114 -0.32 15.51 -6.01
C GLU A 114 0.42 14.22 -6.44
N LEU A 115 0.40 13.18 -5.61
CA LEU A 115 0.99 11.87 -5.93
C LEU A 115 0.26 11.18 -7.09
N VAL A 116 -1.07 11.17 -7.04
CA VAL A 116 -1.94 10.59 -8.08
C VAL A 116 -1.71 11.28 -9.43
N ASN A 117 -1.63 12.61 -9.45
CA ASN A 117 -1.37 13.40 -10.66
C ASN A 117 0.05 13.21 -11.18
N PHE A 118 1.04 13.08 -10.31
CA PHE A 118 2.40 12.74 -10.71
C PHE A 118 2.46 11.34 -11.34
N ALA A 119 1.83 10.35 -10.71
CA ALA A 119 1.78 9.00 -11.25
C ALA A 119 1.09 8.97 -12.62
N GLN A 120 -0.06 9.62 -12.73
CA GLN A 120 -0.81 9.72 -13.99
C GLN A 120 0.03 10.33 -15.11
N ARG A 121 0.67 11.48 -14.89
CA ARG A 121 1.51 12.18 -15.90
C ARG A 121 2.70 11.34 -16.37
N ASN A 122 3.22 10.47 -15.52
CA ASN A 122 4.35 9.60 -15.85
C ASN A 122 3.91 8.18 -16.27
N SER A 123 2.61 7.98 -16.54
CA SER A 123 2.02 6.67 -16.86
C SER A 123 2.35 5.59 -15.83
N GLN A 124 2.48 5.98 -14.56
CA GLN A 124 2.68 5.08 -13.42
C GLN A 124 1.34 4.78 -12.77
N GLN A 125 1.20 3.58 -12.21
CA GLN A 125 0.04 3.24 -11.38
C GLN A 125 0.33 3.54 -9.90
N VAL A 126 -0.65 3.39 -9.04
CA VAL A 126 -0.55 3.54 -7.59
C VAL A 126 -1.08 2.29 -6.92
N LYS A 127 -0.34 1.77 -5.94
CA LYS A 127 -0.90 0.83 -4.97
C LYS A 127 -1.31 1.65 -3.75
N GLY A 128 -2.60 1.70 -3.44
CA GLY A 128 -3.07 2.43 -2.27
C GLY A 128 -2.59 1.78 -0.98
N HIS A 129 -2.02 2.56 -0.08
CA HIS A 129 -1.49 2.10 1.20
C HIS A 129 -1.71 3.18 2.28
N THR A 130 -2.62 2.99 3.22
CA THR A 130 -3.56 1.87 3.43
C THR A 130 -4.89 2.46 3.90
N ILE A 131 -5.99 1.72 3.73
CA ILE A 131 -7.31 2.20 4.13
C ILE A 131 -7.47 2.09 5.66
N ILE A 132 -7.24 0.90 6.22
CA ILE A 132 -7.37 0.61 7.65
C ILE A 132 -5.99 0.28 8.23
N TRP A 133 -5.54 1.02 9.25
CA TRP A 133 -4.30 0.74 9.97
C TRP A 133 -4.23 1.39 11.35
N HIS A 134 -3.75 0.64 12.35
CA HIS A 134 -3.78 1.04 13.75
C HIS A 134 -2.75 2.12 14.15
N ARG A 135 -1.70 2.38 13.34
CA ARG A 135 -0.60 3.29 13.73
C ARG A 135 -0.75 4.75 13.28
N SER A 136 -1.73 5.05 12.42
CA SER A 136 -1.86 6.40 11.82
C SER A 136 -3.31 6.81 11.79
N LEU A 137 -3.88 6.96 12.99
CA LEU A 137 -5.26 7.34 13.21
C LEU A 137 -5.37 8.83 13.58
N PRO A 138 -6.45 9.50 13.14
CA PRO A 138 -6.71 10.88 13.53
C PRO A 138 -7.19 10.96 15.00
N PRO A 139 -7.01 12.11 15.67
CA PRO A 139 -7.36 12.26 17.08
C PRO A 139 -8.84 12.01 17.42
N TYR A 140 -9.77 12.22 16.48
CA TYR A 140 -11.20 12.02 16.71
C TYR A 140 -11.62 10.54 16.80
N MET A 141 -10.72 9.62 16.47
CA MET A 141 -10.94 8.18 16.69
C MET A 141 -10.65 7.86 18.16
N GLU A 142 -11.62 8.20 19.02
CA GLU A 142 -11.62 7.83 20.43
C GLU A 142 -12.22 6.44 20.64
N GLU A 143 -11.73 5.72 21.66
CA GLU A 143 -12.26 4.44 22.08
C GLU A 143 -13.76 4.56 22.47
N GLY A 144 -14.63 3.69 21.94
CA GLY A 144 -16.08 3.70 22.19
C GLY A 144 -16.91 4.64 21.30
N LYS A 145 -16.30 5.53 20.51
CA LYS A 145 -17.03 6.44 19.59
C LYS A 145 -16.98 6.03 18.12
N PHE A 146 -16.03 5.16 17.77
CA PHE A 146 -15.88 4.63 16.43
C PHE A 146 -16.84 3.45 16.21
N ASN A 147 -17.58 3.46 15.10
CA ASN A 147 -18.59 2.44 14.79
C ASN A 147 -18.51 1.99 13.32
N TRP A 148 -19.32 0.99 12.97
CA TRP A 148 -19.39 0.42 11.61
C TRP A 148 -19.69 1.46 10.52
N LYS A 149 -20.56 2.44 10.80
CA LYS A 149 -20.89 3.48 9.84
C LYS A 149 -19.67 4.35 9.52
N ASP A 150 -18.93 4.77 10.55
CA ASP A 150 -17.70 5.56 10.36
C ASP A 150 -16.62 4.74 9.60
N PHE A 151 -16.54 3.43 9.85
CA PHE A 151 -15.65 2.50 9.14
C PHE A 151 -15.99 2.36 7.65
N GLU A 152 -17.25 2.07 7.34
CA GLU A 152 -17.75 1.92 5.97
C GLU A 152 -17.65 3.23 5.18
N ASP A 153 -18.05 4.36 5.79
CA ASP A 153 -17.99 5.69 5.17
C ASP A 153 -16.56 6.03 4.74
N HIS A 154 -15.56 5.72 5.57
CA HIS A 154 -14.15 5.93 5.24
C HIS A 154 -13.71 5.11 4.02
N ILE A 155 -13.97 3.80 4.04
CA ILE A 155 -13.60 2.87 2.96
C ILE A 155 -14.26 3.29 1.64
N ILE A 156 -15.58 3.47 1.67
CA ILE A 156 -16.38 3.78 0.48
C ILE A 156 -15.93 5.10 -0.14
N ARG A 157 -15.72 6.14 0.68
CA ARG A 157 -15.36 7.47 0.17
C ARG A 157 -13.98 7.46 -0.48
N LEU A 158 -13.00 6.79 0.13
CA LEU A 158 -11.65 6.70 -0.37
C LEU A 158 -11.57 5.85 -1.65
N MET A 159 -12.21 4.68 -1.69
CA MET A 159 -12.23 3.83 -2.90
C MET A 159 -13.04 4.46 -4.04
N SER A 160 -14.19 5.09 -3.74
CA SER A 160 -15.06 5.67 -4.76
C SER A 160 -14.44 6.88 -5.45
N ARG A 161 -13.70 7.73 -4.71
CA ARG A 161 -13.03 8.92 -5.27
C ARG A 161 -12.12 8.54 -6.45
N PHE A 162 -11.32 7.49 -6.30
CA PHE A 162 -10.31 7.11 -7.30
C PHE A 162 -10.75 6.03 -8.29
N LYS A 163 -11.96 5.47 -8.13
CA LYS A 163 -12.48 4.35 -8.93
C LYS A 163 -12.40 4.56 -10.45
N LYS A 164 -12.62 5.79 -10.92
CA LYS A 164 -12.63 6.13 -12.35
C LYS A 164 -11.29 6.63 -12.89
N HIS A 165 -10.29 6.83 -12.03
CA HIS A 165 -9.01 7.39 -12.45
C HIS A 165 -8.21 6.38 -13.27
N LYS A 166 -7.58 6.88 -14.34
CA LYS A 166 -6.76 6.08 -15.24
C LYS A 166 -5.42 6.75 -15.50
N THR A 167 -4.39 5.93 -15.74
CA THR A 167 -3.13 6.39 -16.32
C THR A 167 -3.36 6.91 -17.75
N LEU A 168 -2.38 7.63 -18.30
CA LEU A 168 -2.47 8.16 -19.67
C LEU A 168 -2.64 7.05 -20.73
N ASP A 169 -2.09 5.86 -20.49
CA ASP A 169 -2.26 4.66 -21.32
C ASP A 169 -3.53 3.87 -21.00
N GLY A 170 -4.46 4.43 -20.23
CA GLY A 170 -5.82 3.90 -20.03
C GLY A 170 -5.95 2.81 -18.96
N LYS A 171 -4.88 2.44 -18.25
CA LYS A 171 -4.92 1.47 -17.14
C LYS A 171 -5.57 2.08 -15.91
N LYS A 172 -6.08 1.24 -14.99
CA LYS A 172 -6.55 1.72 -13.68
C LYS A 172 -5.40 2.43 -12.97
N LEU A 173 -5.63 3.68 -12.53
CA LEU A 173 -4.60 4.46 -11.87
C LEU A 173 -4.25 3.85 -10.52
N ILE A 174 -5.27 3.56 -9.69
CA ILE A 174 -5.08 2.75 -8.49
C ILE A 174 -5.44 1.30 -8.81
N PHE A 175 -4.45 0.41 -8.81
CA PHE A 175 -4.62 -0.98 -9.28
C PHE A 175 -4.81 -1.98 -8.15
N ALA A 176 -4.32 -1.65 -6.96
CA ALA A 176 -4.40 -2.48 -5.77
C ALA A 176 -4.51 -1.59 -4.52
N TRP A 177 -5.04 -2.14 -3.44
CA TRP A 177 -5.17 -1.49 -2.15
C TRP A 177 -4.69 -2.44 -1.05
N ASP A 178 -3.90 -1.92 -0.11
CA ASP A 178 -3.85 -2.48 1.23
C ASP A 178 -5.13 -2.00 1.94
N VAL A 179 -6.13 -2.87 2.02
CA VAL A 179 -7.42 -2.53 2.65
C VAL A 179 -7.25 -2.54 4.16
N VAL A 180 -6.73 -3.63 4.71
CA VAL A 180 -6.42 -3.75 6.14
C VAL A 180 -4.94 -4.08 6.31
N ASN A 181 -4.19 -3.18 6.96
CA ASN A 181 -2.77 -3.36 7.20
C ASN A 181 -2.51 -3.85 8.62
N GLU A 182 -1.67 -4.88 8.76
CA GLU A 182 -1.14 -5.35 10.05
C GLU A 182 -2.22 -5.67 11.11
N ALA A 183 -3.35 -6.23 10.68
CA ALA A 183 -4.42 -6.70 11.57
C ALA A 183 -4.00 -7.93 12.39
N ILE A 184 -3.13 -8.77 11.82
CA ILE A 184 -2.56 -9.91 12.53
C ILE A 184 -1.42 -9.39 13.43
N GLY A 185 -1.48 -9.78 14.70
CA GLY A 185 -0.53 -9.43 15.73
C GLY A 185 0.75 -10.26 15.67
N ASP A 186 1.61 -10.02 16.64
CA ASP A 186 2.84 -10.77 16.84
C ASP A 186 2.57 -11.98 17.75
N LEU A 187 3.58 -12.84 17.92
CA LEU A 187 3.48 -13.99 18.83
C LEU A 187 3.21 -13.51 20.26
N ASN A 188 2.13 -13.99 20.87
CA ASN A 188 1.82 -13.67 22.26
C ASN A 188 2.61 -14.56 23.25
N MET A 189 2.47 -14.28 24.55
CA MET A 189 3.16 -15.03 25.62
C MET A 189 2.84 -16.55 25.65
N TYR A 190 1.80 -16.98 24.94
CA TYR A 190 1.38 -18.39 24.85
C TYR A 190 1.82 -19.04 23.53
N GLY A 191 2.68 -18.39 22.73
CA GLY A 191 3.13 -18.91 21.45
C GLY A 191 2.06 -18.91 20.36
N ARG A 192 1.04 -18.05 20.46
CA ARG A 192 -0.05 -17.97 19.47
C ARG A 192 -0.03 -16.63 18.73
N ILE A 193 -0.39 -16.67 17.45
CA ILE A 193 -0.64 -15.49 16.62
C ILE A 193 -2.16 -15.31 16.49
N GLY A 194 -2.64 -14.10 16.75
CA GLY A 194 -4.05 -13.73 16.64
C GLY A 194 -4.21 -12.29 16.17
N PHE A 195 -5.45 -11.80 16.11
CA PHE A 195 -5.69 -10.39 15.78
C PHE A 195 -5.07 -9.45 16.80
N ARG A 196 -4.43 -8.40 16.30
CA ARG A 196 -3.83 -7.32 17.11
C ARG A 196 -4.93 -6.58 17.86
N GLU A 197 -4.66 -6.26 19.12
CA GLU A 197 -5.54 -5.42 19.94
C GLU A 197 -5.48 -3.97 19.42
N THR A 198 -6.50 -3.58 18.66
CA THR A 198 -6.58 -2.28 17.98
C THR A 198 -7.92 -1.63 18.27
N ILE A 199 -8.04 -0.32 18.02
CA ILE A 199 -9.34 0.37 18.12
C ILE A 199 -10.41 -0.29 17.24
N PHE A 200 -10.02 -0.86 16.11
CA PHE A 200 -10.93 -1.57 15.21
C PHE A 200 -11.48 -2.82 15.88
N LYS A 201 -10.59 -3.69 16.38
CA LYS A 201 -11.00 -4.92 17.09
C LYS A 201 -11.84 -4.60 18.33
N LYS A 202 -11.45 -3.60 19.12
CA LYS A 202 -12.16 -3.24 20.36
C LYS A 202 -13.58 -2.73 20.10
N ASN A 203 -13.79 -1.96 19.02
CA ASN A 203 -15.11 -1.38 18.73
C ASN A 203 -15.97 -2.22 17.78
N LEU A 204 -15.36 -2.99 16.88
CA LEU A 204 -16.05 -3.72 15.81
C LEU A 204 -15.95 -5.25 15.94
N GLY A 205 -15.16 -5.76 16.88
CA GLY A 205 -14.83 -7.18 16.96
C GLY A 205 -13.86 -7.61 15.86
N GLU A 206 -13.69 -8.91 15.66
CA GLU A 206 -12.83 -9.47 14.60
C GLU A 206 -13.49 -9.42 13.21
N ASP A 207 -14.79 -9.14 13.15
CA ASP A 207 -15.59 -9.10 11.92
C ASP A 207 -15.23 -7.95 10.96
N TYR A 208 -14.35 -7.02 11.37
CA TYR A 208 -13.87 -5.90 10.52
C TYR A 208 -12.92 -6.33 9.38
N VAL A 209 -12.51 -7.60 9.34
CA VAL A 209 -11.60 -8.19 8.35
C VAL A 209 -12.30 -9.26 7.53
#